data_AF-A0A851L863-F1
#
_entry.id   AF-A0A851L863-F1
#
_cell.length_a   1.000
_cell.length_b   1.000
_cell.length_c   1.000
_cell.angle_alpha   90.00
_cell.angle_beta   90.00
_cell.angle_gamma   90.00
#
_symmetry.space_group_name_H-M   'P 1'
#
loop_
_entity.id
_entity.type
_entity.pdbx_description
1 polymer ?
#
loop_
_entity_poly.entity_id
_entity_poly.type
_entity_poly.pdbx_seq_one_letter_code
_entity_poly.pdbx_strand_id
1 'polypeptide(L)'
;SFLCPYSSALLPKMAKQNSPSLIEAVKKVVEQQHSQASEIEKSKIVLFQLQAKFQALEKEMDSILLETKATEREIYLQDDAIEVTKHHCENLEAQVRALYSENLKLRRDAETVQAEFEMTFARNNEYREKIKAHKHLFWEMESKMPVMIELAKKKAIVEELKTKKEELMRDLQNPEGSVIKQVQVLYFLFDSFPFVQNKRYDAILKRLHCQLNKLHSNKRQWHWSIQQLEKKAAELRKCLGVAELQSSI
;
A
#
# COMPACT_ATOMS: atom_id res chain seq x y z
N SER A 1 128.25 70.25 -41.50
CA SER A 1 129.32 70.98 -40.77
C SER A 1 130.15 69.94 -40.01
N PHE A 2 131.15 69.31 -40.63
CA PHE A 2 132.52 69.79 -40.85
C PHE A 2 133.13 70.41 -39.57
N LEU A 3 134.00 69.66 -38.88
CA LEU A 3 135.46 69.79 -38.99
C LEU A 3 136.16 68.90 -37.96
N CYS A 4 137.05 68.04 -38.45
CA CYS A 4 138.21 67.57 -37.71
C CYS A 4 139.30 68.66 -37.81
N PRO A 5 140.26 68.73 -36.87
CA PRO A 5 141.63 68.39 -37.29
C PRO A 5 142.50 67.71 -36.22
N TYR A 6 143.59 67.12 -36.74
CA TYR A 6 144.62 66.28 -36.12
C TYR A 6 145.77 67.04 -35.42
N SER A 7 146.49 66.28 -34.57
CA SER A 7 147.92 66.41 -34.14
C SER A 7 148.20 67.33 -32.94
N SER A 8 149.04 67.01 -31.93
CA SER A 8 150.02 65.94 -31.70
C SER A 8 150.39 65.85 -30.20
N ALA A 9 150.85 64.66 -29.78
CA ALA A 9 151.80 64.31 -28.70
C ALA A 9 151.66 64.88 -27.25
N LEU A 10 151.39 63.97 -26.29
CA LEU A 10 151.98 63.90 -24.94
C LEU A 10 151.55 62.58 -24.24
N LEU A 11 152.45 61.58 -24.17
CA LEU A 11 152.36 60.40 -23.28
C LEU A 11 153.25 60.67 -22.05
N PRO A 12 153.15 59.93 -20.91
CA PRO A 12 152.11 59.01 -20.46
C PRO A 12 151.66 59.26 -19.00
N LYS A 13 150.43 58.90 -18.61
CA LYS A 13 150.11 58.57 -17.22
C LYS A 13 149.35 57.26 -17.18
N MET A 14 150.06 56.23 -16.73
CA MET A 14 149.53 54.91 -16.42
C MET A 14 148.39 55.03 -15.40
N ALA A 15 147.15 54.89 -15.87
CA ALA A 15 146.03 54.55 -15.00
C ALA A 15 146.00 53.02 -14.89
N LYS A 16 146.31 52.55 -13.69
CA LYS A 16 146.36 51.15 -13.25
C LYS A 16 145.22 50.33 -13.86
N GLN A 17 145.58 49.31 -14.64
CA GLN A 17 144.81 48.08 -14.73
C GLN A 17 144.60 47.56 -13.31
N ASN A 18 143.47 47.90 -12.69
CA ASN A 18 142.95 47.13 -11.56
C ASN A 18 142.18 45.94 -12.14
N SER A 19 142.88 45.06 -12.85
CA SER A 19 142.50 43.65 -12.81
C SER A 19 142.64 43.25 -11.34
N PRO A 20 141.58 42.75 -10.69
CA PRO A 20 141.69 42.34 -9.29
C PRO A 20 142.84 41.34 -9.17
N SER A 21 143.66 41.50 -8.13
CA SER A 21 144.67 40.50 -7.77
C SER A 21 143.96 39.15 -7.65
N LEU A 22 144.52 38.11 -8.27
CA LEU A 22 143.92 36.77 -8.37
C LEU A 22 143.32 36.30 -7.02
N ILE A 23 143.98 36.63 -5.92
CA ILE A 23 143.58 36.31 -4.54
C ILE A 23 142.25 36.96 -4.13
N GLU A 24 142.02 38.22 -4.48
CA GLU A 24 140.81 38.96 -4.10
C GLU A 24 139.60 38.54 -4.95
N ALA A 25 139.84 38.22 -6.23
CA ALA A 25 138.86 37.58 -7.10
C ALA A 25 138.48 36.18 -6.58
N VAL A 26 139.47 35.37 -6.17
CA VAL A 26 139.24 34.04 -5.58
C VAL A 26 138.45 34.13 -4.27
N LYS A 27 138.76 35.09 -3.38
CA LYS A 27 138.01 35.28 -2.12
C LYS A 27 136.53 35.61 -2.36
N LYS A 28 136.24 36.53 -3.29
CA LYS A 28 134.85 36.86 -3.66
C LYS A 28 134.12 35.66 -4.26
N VAL A 29 134.80 34.88 -5.11
CA VAL A 29 134.25 33.64 -5.67
C VAL A 29 133.92 32.63 -4.57
N VAL A 30 134.77 32.49 -3.54
CA VAL A 30 134.51 31.59 -2.40
C VAL A 30 133.33 32.06 -1.55
N GLU A 31 133.26 33.34 -1.18
CA GLU A 31 132.13 33.91 -0.42
C GLU A 31 130.80 33.80 -1.20
N GLN A 32 130.86 34.02 -2.52
CA GLN A 32 129.71 33.85 -3.41
C GLN A 32 129.29 32.38 -3.51
N GLN A 33 130.24 31.45 -3.66
CA GLN A 33 129.95 30.01 -3.66
C GLN A 33 129.33 29.55 -2.35
N HIS A 34 129.83 30.03 -1.20
CA HIS A 34 129.28 29.67 0.10
C HIS A 34 127.85 30.20 0.29
N SER A 35 127.59 31.45 -0.14
CA SER A 35 126.25 32.05 -0.11
C SER A 35 125.27 31.31 -1.03
N GLN A 36 125.72 30.98 -2.25
CA GLN A 36 124.94 30.23 -3.23
C GLN A 36 124.65 28.79 -2.75
N ALA A 37 125.61 28.13 -2.10
CA ALA A 37 125.41 26.82 -1.50
C ALA A 37 124.36 26.86 -0.37
N SER A 38 124.38 27.89 0.48
CA SER A 38 123.38 28.12 1.53
C SER A 38 121.98 28.35 0.94
N GLU A 39 121.84 29.14 -0.13
CA GLU A 39 120.56 29.33 -0.83
C GLU A 39 120.04 28.05 -1.51
N ILE A 40 120.93 27.25 -2.11
CA ILE A 40 120.59 25.95 -2.69
C ILE A 40 120.04 25.02 -1.62
N GLU A 41 120.64 25.00 -0.43
CA GLU A 41 120.18 24.13 0.66
C GLU A 41 118.79 24.54 1.19
N LYS A 42 118.55 25.85 1.37
CA LYS A 42 117.20 26.36 1.70
C LYS A 42 116.18 26.01 0.62
N SER A 43 116.55 26.15 -0.65
CA SER A 43 115.68 25.82 -1.79
C SER A 43 115.33 24.33 -1.83
N LYS A 44 116.28 23.44 -1.53
CA LYS A 44 116.05 21.99 -1.41
C LYS A 44 115.02 21.65 -0.32
N ILE A 45 115.13 22.27 0.86
CA ILE A 45 114.18 22.03 1.97
C ILE A 45 112.76 22.40 1.53
N VAL A 46 112.59 23.56 0.88
CA VAL A 46 111.28 23.99 0.37
C VAL A 46 110.77 23.04 -0.70
N LEU A 47 111.62 22.55 -1.61
CA LEU A 47 111.25 21.55 -2.62
C LEU A 47 110.75 20.25 -1.98
N PHE A 48 111.45 19.71 -0.97
CA PHE A 48 110.99 18.50 -0.27
C PHE A 48 109.65 18.71 0.44
N GLN A 49 109.44 19.87 1.07
CA GLN A 49 108.16 20.21 1.71
C GLN A 49 107.02 20.30 0.69
N LEU A 50 107.27 20.94 -0.47
CA LEU A 50 106.29 21.01 -1.56
C LEU A 50 105.98 19.62 -2.11
N GLN A 51 107.00 18.79 -2.34
CA GLN A 51 106.83 17.42 -2.82
C GLN A 51 105.97 16.58 -1.87
N ALA A 52 106.20 16.68 -0.55
CA ALA A 52 105.38 16.01 0.45
C ALA A 52 103.91 16.49 0.43
N LYS A 53 103.68 17.80 0.28
CA LYS A 53 102.33 18.37 0.15
C LYS A 53 101.62 17.91 -1.13
N PHE A 54 102.33 17.87 -2.26
CA PHE A 54 101.77 17.37 -3.52
C PHE A 54 101.32 15.91 -3.39
N GLN A 55 102.14 15.04 -2.80
CA GLN A 55 101.78 13.64 -2.58
C GLN A 55 100.59 13.46 -1.63
N ALA A 56 100.47 14.33 -0.62
CA ALA A 56 99.32 14.30 0.29
C ALA A 56 98.02 14.70 -0.43
N LEU A 57 98.05 15.79 -1.20
CA LEU A 57 96.92 16.24 -2.01
C LEU A 57 96.52 15.22 -3.07
N GLU A 58 97.48 14.55 -3.71
CA GLU A 58 97.20 13.50 -4.70
C GLU A 58 96.41 12.34 -4.07
N LYS A 59 96.80 11.88 -2.88
CA LYS A 59 96.05 10.85 -2.13
C LYS A 59 94.65 11.32 -1.74
N GLU A 60 94.51 12.57 -1.34
CA GLU A 60 93.21 13.15 -0.98
C GLU A 60 92.30 13.24 -2.20
N MET A 61 92.83 13.66 -3.34
CA MET A 61 92.11 13.71 -4.63
C MET A 61 91.61 12.31 -5.04
N ASP A 62 92.45 11.28 -4.93
CA ASP A 62 92.07 9.90 -5.24
C ASP A 62 90.96 9.39 -4.31
N SER A 63 91.03 9.74 -3.01
CA SER A 63 89.98 9.42 -2.03
C SER A 63 88.65 10.09 -2.37
N ILE A 64 88.66 11.39 -2.66
CA ILE A 64 87.47 12.16 -3.04
C ILE A 64 86.86 11.61 -4.35
N LEU A 65 87.69 11.22 -5.31
CA LEU A 65 87.23 10.65 -6.57
C LEU A 65 86.50 9.31 -6.36
N LEU A 66 87.01 8.46 -5.47
CA LEU A 66 86.36 7.19 -5.13
C LEU A 66 85.03 7.40 -4.40
N GLU A 67 84.99 8.32 -3.44
CA GLU A 67 83.77 8.67 -2.72
C GLU A 67 82.72 9.25 -3.68
N THR A 68 83.11 10.17 -4.56
CA THR A 68 82.23 10.77 -5.57
C THR A 68 81.60 9.72 -6.48
N LYS A 69 82.41 8.76 -6.96
CA LYS A 69 81.91 7.65 -7.78
C LYS A 69 80.97 6.72 -7.01
N ALA A 70 81.20 6.54 -5.71
CA ALA A 70 80.31 5.74 -4.87
C ALA A 70 78.96 6.44 -4.66
N THR A 71 78.98 7.75 -4.36
CA THR A 71 77.76 8.55 -4.18
C THR A 71 76.97 8.68 -5.47
N GLU A 72 77.64 8.81 -6.62
CA GLU A 72 76.98 8.89 -7.93
C GLU A 72 76.18 7.60 -8.24
N ARG A 73 76.74 6.42 -7.93
CA ARG A 73 76.01 5.15 -8.05
C ARG A 73 74.81 5.06 -7.12
N GLU A 74 74.95 5.56 -5.90
CA GLU A 74 73.85 5.57 -4.93
C GLU A 74 72.71 6.48 -5.40
N ILE A 75 73.02 7.65 -5.99
CA ILE A 75 72.02 8.55 -6.58
C ILE A 75 71.23 7.82 -7.67
N TYR A 76 71.90 7.13 -8.60
CA TYR A 76 71.22 6.38 -9.66
C TYR A 76 70.29 5.30 -9.10
N LEU A 77 70.70 4.56 -8.07
CA LEU A 77 69.86 3.54 -7.44
C LEU A 77 68.63 4.16 -6.75
N GLN A 78 68.80 5.32 -6.12
CA GLN A 78 67.69 6.04 -5.50
C GLN A 78 66.72 6.62 -6.53
N ASP A 79 67.22 7.15 -7.65
CA ASP A 79 66.40 7.66 -8.75
C ASP A 79 65.51 6.55 -9.35
N ASP A 80 66.08 5.36 -9.59
CA ASP A 80 65.32 4.20 -10.05
C ASP A 80 64.21 3.81 -9.04
N ALA A 81 64.53 3.81 -7.75
CA ALA A 81 63.57 3.50 -6.69
C ALA A 81 62.45 4.55 -6.59
N ILE A 82 62.78 5.83 -6.81
CA ILE A 82 61.81 6.94 -6.86
C ILE A 82 60.86 6.75 -8.04
N GLU A 83 61.38 6.40 -9.23
CA GLU A 83 60.55 6.21 -10.43
C GLU A 83 59.55 5.07 -10.26
N VAL A 84 60.00 3.92 -9.74
CA VAL A 84 59.14 2.77 -9.44
C VAL A 84 58.04 3.14 -8.43
N THR A 85 58.41 3.86 -7.36
CA THR A 85 57.46 4.28 -6.32
C THR A 85 56.44 5.27 -6.88
N LYS A 86 56.87 6.21 -7.72
CA LYS A 86 55.99 7.17 -8.39
C LYS A 86 54.94 6.48 -9.25
N HIS A 87 55.36 5.52 -10.08
CA HIS A 87 54.43 4.75 -10.91
C HIS A 87 53.42 3.97 -10.05
N HIS A 88 53.88 3.39 -8.93
CA HIS A 88 52.99 2.71 -7.99
C HIS A 88 51.94 3.67 -7.38
N CYS A 89 52.35 4.87 -6.97
CA CYS A 89 51.43 5.89 -6.46
C CYS A 89 50.40 6.31 -7.51
N GLU A 90 50.81 6.56 -8.75
CA GLU A 90 49.91 6.91 -9.85
C GLU A 90 48.85 5.81 -10.09
N ASN A 91 49.27 4.54 -10.06
CA ASN A 91 48.35 3.41 -10.19
C ASN A 91 47.37 3.30 -9.01
N LEU A 92 47.81 3.57 -7.78
CA LEU A 92 46.93 3.60 -6.62
C LEU A 92 45.94 4.76 -6.69
N GLU A 93 46.37 5.95 -7.09
CA GLU A 93 45.49 7.10 -7.28
C GLU A 93 44.40 6.83 -8.32
N ALA A 94 44.76 6.21 -9.44
CA ALA A 94 43.80 5.81 -10.46
C ALA A 94 42.75 4.84 -9.92
N GLN A 95 43.17 3.85 -9.13
CA GLN A 95 42.27 2.89 -8.47
C GLN A 95 41.35 3.57 -7.46
N VAL A 96 41.87 4.48 -6.63
CA VAL A 96 41.06 5.25 -5.67
C VAL A 96 40.00 6.07 -6.38
N ARG A 97 40.35 6.75 -7.48
CA ARG A 97 39.40 7.52 -8.29
C ARG A 97 38.33 6.61 -8.91
N ALA A 98 38.71 5.44 -9.42
CA ALA A 98 37.78 4.47 -9.98
C ALA A 98 36.78 3.99 -8.91
N LEU A 99 37.27 3.52 -7.76
CA LEU A 99 36.44 3.08 -6.63
C LEU A 99 35.51 4.19 -6.12
N TYR A 100 36.00 5.43 -6.04
CA TYR A 100 35.18 6.56 -5.63
C TYR A 100 34.02 6.81 -6.60
N SER A 101 34.29 6.77 -7.91
CA SER A 101 33.26 6.95 -8.93
C SER A 101 32.21 5.83 -8.92
N GLU A 102 32.64 4.57 -8.70
CA GLU A 102 31.74 3.43 -8.53
C GLU A 102 30.86 3.57 -7.28
N ASN A 103 31.44 3.96 -6.13
CA ASN A 103 30.68 4.21 -4.90
C ASN A 103 29.62 5.30 -5.08
N LEU A 104 29.95 6.38 -5.80
CA LEU A 104 28.98 7.42 -6.12
C LEU A 104 27.83 6.90 -6.99
N LYS A 105 28.12 6.01 -7.95
CA LYS A 105 27.10 5.39 -8.79
C LYS A 105 26.18 4.48 -7.97
N LEU A 106 26.76 3.57 -7.19
CA LEU A 106 26.01 2.65 -6.32
C LEU A 106 25.11 3.40 -5.34
N ARG A 107 25.58 4.53 -4.79
CA ARG A 107 24.76 5.38 -3.91
C ARG A 107 23.53 5.94 -4.63
N ARG A 108 23.68 6.46 -5.84
CA ARG A 108 22.55 6.99 -6.63
C ARG A 108 21.56 5.88 -7.01
N ASP A 109 22.07 4.72 -7.39
CA ASP A 109 21.24 3.55 -7.72
C ASP A 109 20.44 3.10 -6.47
N ALA A 110 21.07 3.06 -5.30
CA ALA A 110 20.40 2.76 -4.04
C ALA A 110 19.33 3.78 -3.65
N GLU A 111 19.61 5.08 -3.82
CA GLU A 111 18.65 6.17 -3.59
C GLU A 111 17.44 6.05 -4.54
N THR A 112 17.66 5.64 -5.79
CA THR A 112 16.61 5.43 -6.79
C THR A 112 15.70 4.26 -6.40
N VAL A 113 16.29 3.11 -6.07
CA VAL A 113 15.54 1.91 -5.63
C VAL A 113 14.76 2.20 -4.34
N GLN A 114 15.32 2.96 -3.42
CA GLN A 114 14.63 3.37 -2.19
C GLN A 114 13.38 4.22 -2.49
N ALA A 115 13.48 5.20 -3.39
CA ALA A 115 12.35 6.04 -3.78
C ALA A 115 11.22 5.23 -4.47
N GLU A 116 11.59 4.27 -5.34
CA GLU A 116 10.63 3.36 -5.97
C GLU A 116 9.92 2.46 -4.95
N PHE A 117 10.66 1.96 -3.96
CA PHE A 117 10.11 1.17 -2.86
C PHE A 117 9.09 1.99 -2.06
N GLU A 118 9.42 3.22 -1.67
CA GLU A 118 8.52 4.10 -0.92
C GLU A 118 7.24 4.42 -1.69
N MET A 119 7.35 4.69 -2.99
CA MET A 119 6.20 4.91 -3.87
C MET A 119 5.30 3.68 -3.93
N THR A 120 5.89 2.49 -4.08
CA THR A 120 5.17 1.22 -4.13
C THR A 120 4.50 0.90 -2.79
N PHE A 121 5.21 1.16 -1.69
CA PHE A 121 4.69 0.97 -0.33
C PHE A 121 3.47 1.87 -0.06
N ALA A 122 3.55 3.16 -0.43
CA ALA A 122 2.43 4.09 -0.29
C ALA A 122 1.20 3.61 -1.08
N ARG A 123 1.38 3.23 -2.35
CA ARG A 123 0.30 2.69 -3.20
C ARG A 123 -0.34 1.43 -2.60
N ASN A 124 0.47 0.52 -2.07
CA ASN A 124 -0.03 -0.71 -1.44
C ASN A 124 -0.82 -0.41 -0.16
N ASN A 125 -0.37 0.57 0.62
CA ASN A 125 -1.09 1.01 1.82
C ASN A 125 -2.46 1.62 1.48
N GLU A 126 -2.54 2.46 0.44
CA GLU A 126 -3.82 2.98 -0.05
C GLU A 126 -4.77 1.85 -0.50
N TYR A 127 -4.25 0.86 -1.23
CA TYR A 127 -5.04 -0.28 -1.67
C TYR A 127 -5.58 -1.10 -0.48
N ARG A 128 -4.75 -1.29 0.55
CA ARG A 128 -5.14 -1.97 1.79
C ARG A 128 -6.28 -1.24 2.50
N GLU A 129 -6.21 0.09 2.62
CA GLU A 129 -7.30 0.87 3.23
C GLU A 129 -8.59 0.80 2.39
N LYS A 130 -8.49 0.79 1.05
CA LYS A 130 -9.64 0.54 0.18
C LYS A 130 -10.27 -0.82 0.45
N ILE A 131 -9.47 -1.89 0.56
CA ILE A 131 -9.99 -3.23 0.90
C ILE A 131 -10.68 -3.22 2.26
N LYS A 132 -10.07 -2.57 3.27
CA LYS A 132 -10.63 -2.48 4.62
C LYS A 132 -11.99 -1.78 4.60
N ALA A 133 -12.12 -0.69 3.85
CA ALA A 133 -13.40 0.02 3.68
C ALA A 133 -14.46 -0.85 2.98
N HIS A 134 -14.09 -1.54 1.89
CA HIS A 134 -15.02 -2.45 1.19
C HIS A 134 -15.47 -3.61 2.07
N LYS A 135 -14.55 -4.21 2.83
CA LYS A 135 -14.89 -5.23 3.82
C LYS A 135 -15.92 -4.68 4.80
N HIS A 136 -15.66 -3.52 5.42
CA HIS A 136 -16.60 -2.92 6.37
C HIS A 136 -18.01 -2.74 5.76
N LEU A 137 -18.12 -2.19 4.54
CA LEU A 137 -19.40 -2.02 3.86
C LEU A 137 -20.11 -3.35 3.60
N PHE A 138 -19.36 -4.38 3.17
CA PHE A 138 -19.90 -5.71 2.96
C PHE A 138 -20.45 -6.31 4.25
N TRP A 139 -19.68 -6.23 5.35
CA TRP A 139 -20.09 -6.68 6.67
C TRP A 139 -21.37 -5.97 7.15
N GLU A 140 -21.46 -4.65 6.93
CA GLU A 140 -22.65 -3.88 7.28
C GLU A 140 -23.87 -4.34 6.47
N MET A 141 -23.72 -4.54 5.16
CA MET A 141 -24.79 -5.03 4.30
C MET A 141 -25.25 -6.45 4.68
N GLU A 142 -24.30 -7.35 4.94
CA GLU A 142 -24.56 -8.72 5.36
C GLU A 142 -25.33 -8.75 6.68
N SER A 143 -24.96 -7.90 7.65
CA SER A 143 -25.69 -7.79 8.92
C SER A 143 -27.16 -7.35 8.75
N LYS A 144 -27.46 -6.55 7.73
CA LYS A 144 -28.81 -6.04 7.42
C LYS A 144 -29.64 -6.98 6.54
N MET A 145 -29.00 -7.96 5.89
CA MET A 145 -29.65 -8.89 4.95
C MET A 145 -30.86 -9.64 5.55
N PRO A 146 -30.82 -10.17 6.79
CA PRO A 146 -31.97 -10.89 7.35
C PRO A 146 -33.23 -10.03 7.45
N VAL A 147 -33.08 -8.76 7.84
CA VAL A 147 -34.18 -7.80 7.95
C VAL A 147 -34.78 -7.50 6.57
N MET A 148 -33.94 -7.36 5.55
CA MET A 148 -34.40 -7.12 4.18
C MET A 148 -35.19 -8.32 3.63
N ILE A 149 -34.75 -9.56 3.92
CA ILE A 149 -35.48 -10.78 3.55
C ILE A 149 -36.84 -10.83 4.25
N GLU A 150 -36.90 -10.56 5.55
CA GLU A 150 -38.16 -10.57 6.29
C GLU A 150 -39.12 -9.48 5.80
N LEU A 151 -38.60 -8.29 5.49
CA LEU A 151 -39.37 -7.20 4.92
C LEU A 151 -39.96 -7.58 3.55
N ALA A 152 -39.19 -8.24 2.69
CA ALA A 152 -39.67 -8.71 1.39
C ALA A 152 -40.81 -9.74 1.56
N LYS A 153 -40.66 -10.68 2.49
CA LYS A 153 -41.73 -11.65 2.83
C LYS A 153 -43.00 -10.96 3.31
N LYS A 154 -42.88 -10.01 4.25
CA LYS A 154 -44.01 -9.24 4.77
C LYS A 154 -44.71 -8.42 3.67
N LYS A 155 -43.95 -7.80 2.76
CA LYS A 155 -44.52 -7.08 1.60
C LYS A 155 -45.32 -8.01 0.68
N ALA A 156 -44.82 -9.22 0.41
CA ALA A 156 -45.54 -10.20 -0.41
C ALA A 156 -46.90 -10.60 0.22
N ILE A 157 -46.92 -10.83 1.54
CA ILE A 157 -48.17 -11.11 2.27
C ILE A 157 -49.15 -9.95 2.16
N VAL A 158 -48.67 -8.70 2.29
CA VAL A 158 -49.54 -7.51 2.16
C VAL A 158 -50.15 -7.42 0.78
N GLU A 159 -49.38 -7.69 -0.29
CA GLU A 159 -49.94 -7.70 -1.65
C GLU A 159 -50.98 -8.82 -1.84
N GLU A 160 -50.73 -10.03 -1.31
CA GLU A 160 -51.71 -11.12 -1.35
C GLU A 160 -53.00 -10.78 -0.58
N LEU A 161 -52.89 -10.06 0.54
CA LEU A 161 -54.06 -9.60 1.29
C LEU A 161 -54.82 -8.50 0.54
N LYS A 162 -54.12 -7.61 -0.17
CA LYS A 162 -54.76 -6.60 -1.02
C LYS A 162 -55.54 -7.25 -2.16
N THR A 163 -54.97 -8.24 -2.86
CA THR A 163 -55.68 -8.93 -3.94
C THR A 163 -56.91 -9.65 -3.44
N LYS A 164 -56.81 -10.42 -2.34
CA LYS A 164 -57.97 -11.08 -1.70
C LYS A 164 -59.04 -10.10 -1.27
N LYS A 165 -58.64 -8.95 -0.71
CA LYS A 165 -59.58 -7.88 -0.34
C LYS A 165 -60.33 -7.37 -1.56
N GLU A 166 -59.64 -7.11 -2.67
CA GLU A 166 -60.28 -6.64 -3.91
C GLU A 166 -61.21 -7.68 -4.53
N GLU A 167 -60.83 -8.96 -4.51
CA GLU A 167 -61.70 -10.06 -4.93
C GLU A 167 -62.99 -10.11 -4.11
N LEU A 168 -62.88 -10.02 -2.78
CA LEU A 168 -64.04 -9.98 -1.90
C LEU A 168 -64.90 -8.73 -2.13
N MET A 169 -64.29 -7.56 -2.34
CA MET A 169 -65.04 -6.34 -2.68
C MET A 169 -65.80 -6.50 -4.00
N ARG A 170 -65.18 -7.10 -5.03
CA ARG A 170 -65.86 -7.39 -6.30
C ARG A 170 -67.00 -8.39 -6.12
N ASP A 171 -66.83 -9.45 -5.33
CA ASP A 171 -67.89 -10.42 -5.05
C ASP A 171 -69.07 -9.77 -4.30
N LEU A 172 -68.80 -8.91 -3.32
CA LEU A 172 -69.84 -8.19 -2.57
C LEU A 172 -70.61 -7.17 -3.42
N GLN A 173 -69.96 -6.54 -4.40
CA GLN A 173 -70.61 -5.60 -5.32
C GLN A 173 -71.38 -6.33 -6.43
N ASN A 174 -71.11 -7.61 -6.66
CA ASN A 174 -71.78 -8.41 -7.67
C ASN A 174 -73.12 -8.93 -7.11
N PRO A 175 -74.29 -8.59 -7.70
CA PRO A 175 -75.57 -9.19 -7.30
C PRO A 175 -75.60 -10.71 -7.51
N GLU A 176 -74.73 -11.22 -8.38
CA GLU A 176 -74.50 -12.64 -8.60
C GLU A 176 -73.34 -13.24 -7.78
N GLY A 177 -72.70 -12.44 -6.92
CA GLY A 177 -71.61 -12.86 -6.06
C GLY A 177 -72.04 -13.93 -5.06
N SER A 178 -71.10 -14.78 -4.65
CA SER A 178 -71.38 -15.93 -3.80
C SER A 178 -72.02 -15.51 -2.47
N VAL A 179 -71.47 -14.46 -1.84
CA VAL A 179 -71.98 -13.94 -0.55
C VAL A 179 -73.36 -13.32 -0.73
N ILE A 180 -73.57 -12.53 -1.78
CA ILE A 180 -74.85 -11.87 -2.04
C ILE A 180 -75.94 -12.88 -2.39
N LYS A 181 -75.62 -13.92 -3.18
CA LYS A 181 -76.54 -15.03 -3.49
C LYS A 181 -76.99 -15.77 -2.22
N GLN A 182 -76.08 -16.05 -1.28
CA GLN A 182 -76.46 -16.68 -0.01
C GLN A 182 -77.43 -15.80 0.80
N VAL A 183 -77.17 -14.49 0.88
CA VAL A 183 -78.05 -13.55 1.58
C VAL A 183 -79.41 -13.43 0.89
N GLN A 184 -79.45 -13.35 -0.45
CA GLN A 184 -80.70 -13.32 -1.22
C GLN A 184 -81.53 -14.58 -1.01
N VAL A 185 -80.91 -15.76 -1.01
CA VAL A 185 -81.59 -17.04 -0.74
C VAL A 185 -82.16 -17.04 0.68
N LEU A 186 -81.39 -16.59 1.68
CA LEU A 186 -81.86 -16.49 3.06
C LEU A 186 -83.05 -15.53 3.17
N TYR A 187 -82.96 -14.36 2.55
CA TYR A 187 -84.02 -13.36 2.52
C TYR A 187 -85.30 -13.93 1.86
N PHE A 188 -85.16 -14.60 0.72
CA PHE A 188 -86.29 -15.25 0.04
C PHE A 188 -86.94 -16.36 0.89
N LEU A 189 -86.13 -17.18 1.57
CA LEU A 189 -86.64 -18.18 2.51
C LEU A 189 -87.37 -17.52 3.69
N PHE A 190 -86.83 -16.42 4.22
CA PHE A 190 -87.45 -15.68 5.31
C PHE A 190 -88.78 -15.02 4.91
N ASP A 191 -88.86 -14.40 3.73
CA ASP A 191 -90.10 -13.79 3.21
C ASP A 191 -91.17 -14.82 2.84
N SER A 192 -90.78 -15.98 2.31
CA SER A 192 -91.71 -17.03 1.90
C SER A 192 -92.19 -17.91 3.07
N PHE A 193 -91.43 -18.00 4.16
CA PHE A 193 -91.77 -18.83 5.32
C PHE A 193 -93.11 -18.45 5.98
N PRO A 194 -93.42 -17.17 6.29
CA PRO A 194 -94.72 -16.76 6.84
C PRO A 194 -95.88 -17.08 5.88
N PHE A 195 -95.68 -16.93 4.58
CA PHE A 195 -96.71 -17.18 3.57
C PHE A 195 -97.07 -18.66 3.46
N VAL A 196 -96.07 -19.54 3.45
CA VAL A 196 -96.28 -21.00 3.44
C VAL A 196 -96.96 -21.45 4.73
N GLN A 197 -96.55 -20.92 5.88
CA GLN A 197 -97.20 -21.21 7.16
C GLN A 197 -98.66 -20.74 7.16
N ASN A 198 -98.95 -19.52 6.68
CA ASN A 198 -100.33 -19.02 6.58
C ASN A 198 -101.24 -19.88 5.70
N LYS A 199 -100.75 -20.37 4.56
CA LYS A 199 -101.52 -21.32 3.73
C LYS A 199 -101.81 -22.64 4.45
N ARG A 200 -100.86 -23.15 5.23
CA ARG A 200 -101.06 -24.34 6.06
C ARG A 200 -102.11 -24.10 7.15
N TYR A 201 -102.05 -22.95 7.83
CA TYR A 201 -103.05 -22.56 8.83
C TYR A 201 -104.46 -22.45 8.21
N ASP A 202 -104.61 -21.78 7.07
CA ASP A 202 -105.91 -21.64 6.37
C ASP A 202 -106.50 -23.00 5.96
N ALA A 203 -105.67 -23.92 5.44
CA ALA A 203 -106.11 -25.27 5.08
C ALA A 203 -106.59 -26.08 6.31
N ILE A 204 -105.89 -25.96 7.45
CA ILE A 204 -106.29 -26.59 8.71
C ILE A 204 -107.61 -25.99 9.19
N LEU A 205 -107.76 -24.66 9.18
CA LEU A 205 -108.98 -23.97 9.58
C LEU A 205 -110.18 -24.39 8.74
N LYS A 206 -110.05 -24.44 7.40
CA LYS A 206 -111.11 -24.91 6.50
C LYS A 206 -111.52 -26.35 6.79
N ARG A 207 -110.57 -27.24 7.07
CA ARG A 207 -110.85 -28.64 7.42
C ARG A 207 -111.57 -28.77 8.76
N LEU A 208 -111.14 -28.04 9.78
CA LEU A 208 -111.80 -27.99 11.08
C LEU A 208 -113.22 -27.45 10.95
N HIS A 209 -113.43 -26.40 10.16
CA HIS A 209 -114.75 -25.83 9.90
C HIS A 209 -115.69 -26.84 9.22
N CYS A 210 -115.18 -27.60 8.25
CA CYS A 210 -115.94 -28.67 7.58
C CYS A 210 -116.30 -29.82 8.54
N GLN A 211 -115.38 -30.23 9.41
CA GLN A 211 -115.63 -31.21 10.47
C GLN A 211 -116.71 -30.72 11.45
N LEU A 212 -116.63 -29.46 11.89
CA LEU A 212 -117.61 -28.84 12.78
C LEU A 212 -119.00 -28.78 12.14
N ASN A 213 -119.07 -28.37 10.87
CA ASN A 213 -120.33 -28.32 10.13
C ASN A 213 -120.96 -29.72 9.97
N LYS A 214 -120.13 -30.76 9.74
CA LYS A 214 -120.58 -32.15 9.70
C LYS A 214 -121.14 -32.61 11.05
N LEU A 215 -120.46 -32.29 12.16
CA LEU A 215 -120.94 -32.57 13.52
C LEU A 215 -122.26 -31.84 13.82
N HIS A 216 -122.38 -30.56 13.43
CA HIS A 216 -123.61 -29.78 13.60
C HIS A 216 -124.78 -30.36 12.78
N SER A 217 -124.51 -30.84 11.56
CA SER A 217 -125.51 -31.52 10.73
C SER A 217 -125.96 -32.84 11.38
N ASN A 218 -125.01 -33.67 11.79
CA ASN A 218 -125.29 -34.91 12.51
C ASN A 218 -126.09 -34.64 13.78
N LYS A 219 -125.70 -33.65 14.60
CA LYS A 219 -126.44 -33.26 15.82
C LYS A 219 -127.90 -32.90 15.50
N ARG A 220 -128.15 -32.15 14.43
CA ARG A 220 -129.51 -31.83 13.96
C ARG A 220 -130.28 -33.09 13.54
N GLN A 221 -129.64 -34.00 12.81
CA GLN A 221 -130.25 -35.27 12.41
C GLN A 221 -130.58 -36.15 13.62
N TRP A 222 -129.66 -36.28 14.59
CA TRP A 222 -129.91 -36.99 15.84
C TRP A 222 -131.07 -36.38 16.62
N HIS A 223 -131.13 -35.04 16.72
CA HIS A 223 -132.25 -34.33 17.33
C HIS A 223 -133.58 -34.66 16.64
N TRP A 224 -133.60 -34.67 15.31
CA TRP A 224 -134.78 -35.02 14.54
C TRP A 224 -135.21 -36.47 14.77
N SER A 225 -134.27 -37.42 14.75
CA SER A 225 -134.54 -38.82 15.06
C SER A 225 -135.08 -39.03 16.47
N ILE A 226 -134.54 -38.32 17.47
CA ILE A 226 -135.05 -38.35 18.85
C ILE A 226 -136.49 -37.85 18.90
N GLN A 227 -136.81 -36.71 18.29
CA GLN A 227 -138.19 -36.21 18.26
C GLN A 227 -139.18 -37.19 17.62
N GLN A 228 -138.78 -37.88 16.54
CA GLN A 228 -139.62 -38.91 15.91
C GLN A 228 -139.82 -40.13 16.82
N LEU A 229 -138.77 -40.57 17.53
CA LEU A 229 -138.86 -41.67 18.49
C LEU A 229 -139.73 -41.29 19.70
N GLU A 230 -139.59 -40.07 20.22
CA GLU A 230 -140.42 -39.54 21.31
C GLU A 230 -141.89 -39.46 20.90
N LYS A 231 -142.18 -39.03 19.66
CA LYS A 231 -143.55 -39.00 19.12
C LYS A 231 -144.14 -40.41 19.00
N LYS A 232 -143.38 -41.38 18.47
CA LYS A 232 -143.78 -42.80 18.43
C LYS A 232 -143.96 -43.39 19.83
N ALA A 233 -143.10 -43.06 20.78
CA ALA A 233 -143.21 -43.52 22.16
C ALA A 233 -144.43 -42.92 22.86
N ALA A 234 -144.77 -41.66 22.58
CA ALA A 234 -145.99 -41.02 23.05
C ALA A 234 -147.25 -41.68 22.47
N GLU A 235 -147.23 -42.03 21.17
CA GLU A 235 -148.31 -42.80 20.53
C GLU A 235 -148.46 -44.21 21.13
N LEU A 236 -147.36 -44.93 21.35
CA LEU A 236 -147.38 -46.25 22.00
C LEU A 236 -147.85 -46.17 23.46
N ARG A 237 -147.45 -45.15 24.23
CA ARG A 237 -148.00 -44.88 25.57
C ARG A 237 -149.51 -44.63 25.53
N LYS A 238 -149.99 -43.95 24.48
CA LYS A 238 -151.43 -43.73 24.25
C LYS A 238 -152.18 -45.03 23.95
N CYS A 239 -151.57 -45.96 23.20
CA CYS A 239 -152.16 -47.28 22.93
C CYS A 239 -152.15 -48.21 24.16
N LEU A 240 -151.11 -48.15 25.01
CA LEU A 240 -151.03 -48.94 26.25
C LEU A 240 -151.98 -48.41 27.35
N GLY A 241 -152.21 -47.10 27.41
CA GLY A 241 -153.18 -46.49 28.35
C GLY A 241 -154.66 -46.78 28.02
N VAL A 242 -154.97 -47.35 26.86
CA VAL A 242 -156.34 -47.78 26.50
C VAL A 242 -156.55 -49.27 26.79
N ALA A 243 -155.48 -50.04 27.06
CA ALA A 243 -155.59 -51.44 27.48
C ALA A 243 -155.88 -51.62 28.99
N GLU A 244 -155.67 -50.60 29.83
CA GLU A 244 -155.88 -50.68 31.29
C GLU A 244 -157.22 -50.11 31.79
N LEU A 245 -158.03 -49.45 30.93
CA LEU A 245 -159.36 -48.95 31.28
C LEU A 245 -160.53 -49.84 30.79
N GLN A 246 -160.25 -51.04 30.25
CA GLN A 246 -161.24 -52.09 29.98
C GLN A 246 -161.29 -53.18 31.05
N SER A 247 -160.67 -53.01 32.23
CA SER A 247 -160.60 -54.06 33.26
C SER A 247 -161.00 -53.64 34.69
N SER A 248 -161.65 -52.51 34.94
CA SER A 248 -162.33 -52.25 36.23
C SER A 248 -163.41 -51.17 36.15
N ILE A 249 -164.66 -51.66 36.28
CA ILE A 249 -165.95 -50.98 36.57
C ILE A 249 -166.64 -50.27 35.39
#